data_AF-A0A1V5MEY4-F1
#
_entry.id   AF-A0A1V5MEY4-F1
#
_cell.length_a   1.000
_cell.length_b   1.000
_cell.length_c   1.000
_cell.angle_alpha   90.00
_cell.angle_beta   90.00
_cell.angle_gamma   90.00
#
_symmetry.space_group_name_H-M   'P 1'
#
loop_
_entity.id
_entity.type
_entity.pdbx_description
1 polymer ?
#
loop_
_entity_poly.entity_id
_entity_poly.type
_entity_poly.pdbx_seq_one_letter_code
_entity_poly.pdbx_strand_id
1 'polypeptide(L)'
;MGSVLEAPPEEWPQVFPIQIGCGVIGTANLARVELIENNRVIYTHLRWRGPASQMAFQLKLETVTYYPRYYYVRVTQTDGQLAWSSPVFIDYRVPPDMYYWQPAPAGRSGREKRRSK
;
A
#
# COMPACT_ATOMS: atom_id res chain seq x y z
N MET A 1 -15.43 7.85 -4.87
CA MET A 1 -14.33 8.55 -4.17
C MET A 1 -13.71 7.57 -3.20
N GLY A 2 -12.41 7.25 -3.36
CA GLY A 2 -11.66 6.38 -2.46
C GLY A 2 -10.67 7.20 -1.63
N SER A 3 -10.15 6.62 -0.54
CA SER A 3 -9.08 7.25 0.23
C SER A 3 -7.76 7.11 -0.53
N VAL A 4 -6.87 8.10 -0.47
CA VAL A 4 -5.55 8.06 -1.12
C VAL A 4 -4.47 8.27 -0.06
N LEU A 5 -3.45 7.42 -0.07
CA LEU A 5 -2.19 7.64 0.62
C LEU A 5 -1.15 8.12 -0.39
N GLU A 6 -0.63 9.33 -0.18
CA GLU A 6 0.42 9.96 -0.97
C GLU A 6 1.63 10.22 -0.05
N ALA A 7 2.84 9.86 -0.50
CA ALA A 7 4.08 10.17 0.21
C ALA A 7 5.22 10.36 -0.81
N PRO A 8 6.19 11.25 -0.55
CA PRO A 8 7.33 11.47 -1.43
C PRO A 8 8.28 10.25 -1.46
N PRO A 9 9.11 10.09 -2.50
CA PRO A 9 9.99 8.93 -2.67
C PRO A 9 10.87 8.60 -1.46
N GLU A 10 11.40 9.61 -0.80
CA GLU A 10 12.26 9.52 0.38
C GLU A 10 11.53 9.09 1.66
N GLU A 11 10.20 9.29 1.71
CA GLU A 11 9.33 8.88 2.82
C GLU A 11 8.61 7.55 2.53
N TRP A 12 8.71 7.04 1.31
CA TRP A 12 8.03 5.82 0.89
C TRP A 12 8.42 4.58 1.69
N PRO A 13 9.72 4.33 1.99
CA PRO A 13 10.11 3.21 2.84
C PRO A 13 9.51 3.26 4.25
N GLN A 14 9.22 4.46 4.79
CA GLN A 14 8.71 4.70 6.13
C GLN A 14 7.21 4.40 6.24
N VAL A 15 6.50 4.36 5.11
CA VAL A 15 5.09 3.91 5.04
C VAL A 15 4.98 2.41 5.34
N PHE A 16 6.08 1.66 5.23
CA PHE A 16 6.10 0.22 5.48
C PHE A 16 6.55 -0.12 6.91
N PRO A 17 6.00 -1.21 7.50
CA PRO A 17 4.98 -2.08 6.92
C PRO A 17 3.59 -1.41 6.91
N ILE A 18 2.87 -1.56 5.79
CA ILE A 18 1.50 -1.09 5.71
C ILE A 18 0.64 -1.99 6.60
N GLN A 19 -0.09 -1.38 7.54
CA GLN A 19 -1.00 -2.09 8.41
C GLN A 19 -2.43 -1.97 7.88
N ILE A 20 -3.05 -3.11 7.59
CA ILE A 20 -4.44 -3.19 7.14
C ILE A 20 -5.26 -3.85 8.23
N GLY A 21 -6.16 -3.07 8.84
CA GLY A 21 -7.19 -3.57 9.74
C GLY A 21 -8.53 -3.65 9.02
N CYS A 22 -9.23 -4.75 9.20
CA CYS A 22 -10.57 -4.93 8.64
C CYS A 22 -11.50 -5.54 9.69
N GLY A 23 -12.69 -4.94 9.84
CA GLY A 23 -13.81 -5.49 10.60
C GLY A 23 -15.04 -5.57 9.71
N VAL A 24 -15.76 -6.68 9.78
CA VAL A 24 -16.94 -6.96 8.96
C VAL A 24 -18.08 -7.43 9.86
N ILE A 25 -19.26 -6.85 9.65
CA ILE A 25 -20.53 -7.29 10.24
C ILE A 25 -21.49 -7.57 9.10
N GLY A 26 -21.89 -8.83 8.95
CA GLY A 26 -22.88 -9.27 7.97
C GLY A 26 -24.29 -9.23 8.53
N THR A 27 -25.27 -9.13 7.64
CA THR A 27 -26.70 -9.36 7.93
C THR A 27 -27.04 -10.85 8.04
N ALA A 28 -26.13 -11.72 7.60
CA ALA A 28 -26.14 -13.18 7.64
C ALA A 28 -24.71 -13.67 7.92
N ASN A 29 -24.55 -14.99 8.11
CA ASN A 29 -23.24 -15.58 8.39
C ASN A 29 -22.23 -15.30 7.27
N LEU A 30 -21.01 -14.96 7.65
CA LEU A 30 -19.92 -14.68 6.73
C LEU A 30 -19.27 -15.99 6.30
N ALA A 31 -19.10 -16.21 4.99
CA ALA A 31 -18.39 -17.36 4.45
C ALA A 31 -16.88 -17.08 4.28
N ARG A 32 -16.53 -15.90 3.75
CA ARG A 32 -15.14 -15.44 3.65
C ARG A 32 -15.03 -13.93 3.51
N VAL A 33 -13.87 -13.40 3.90
CA VAL A 33 -13.45 -12.02 3.67
C VAL A 33 -12.13 -12.04 2.90
N GLU A 34 -12.06 -11.33 1.78
CA GLU A 34 -10.91 -11.28 0.89
C GLU A 34 -10.35 -9.86 0.83
N LEU A 35 -9.04 -9.72 1.01
CA LEU A 35 -8.32 -8.49 0.68
C LEU A 35 -7.86 -8.58 -0.78
N ILE A 36 -8.21 -7.58 -1.57
CA ILE A 36 -7.93 -7.53 -2.99
C ILE A 36 -7.02 -6.34 -3.29
N GLU A 37 -5.90 -6.60 -3.95
CA GLU A 37 -4.96 -5.60 -4.48
C GLU A 37 -5.06 -5.62 -6.01
N ASN A 38 -5.40 -4.51 -6.66
CA ASN A 38 -5.45 -4.41 -8.11
C ASN A 38 -6.22 -5.57 -8.79
N ASN A 39 -7.40 -5.88 -8.27
CA ASN A 39 -8.28 -7.00 -8.70
C ASN A 39 -7.74 -8.43 -8.46
N ARG A 40 -6.63 -8.59 -7.73
CA ARG A 40 -6.10 -9.90 -7.33
C ARG A 40 -6.34 -10.13 -5.84
N VAL A 41 -6.83 -11.31 -5.48
CA VAL A 41 -6.95 -11.72 -4.08
C VAL A 41 -5.55 -11.95 -3.54
N ILE A 42 -5.14 -11.15 -2.55
CA ILE A 42 -3.83 -11.28 -1.90
C ILE A 42 -3.93 -11.90 -0.51
N TYR A 43 -5.13 -11.93 0.08
CA TYR A 43 -5.38 -12.61 1.34
C TYR A 43 -6.84 -13.03 1.46
N THR A 44 -7.05 -14.21 2.05
CA THR A 44 -8.38 -14.75 2.36
C THR A 44 -8.47 -15.08 3.84
N HIS A 45 -9.48 -14.51 4.50
CA HIS A 45 -9.83 -14.77 5.88
C HIS A 45 -11.08 -15.66 5.95
N LEU A 46 -10.97 -16.79 6.65
CA LEU A 46 -12.03 -17.78 6.81
C LEU A 46 -12.37 -18.07 8.27
N ARG A 47 -11.76 -17.36 9.22
CA ARG A 47 -11.88 -17.68 10.66
C ARG A 47 -12.85 -16.73 11.33
N TRP A 48 -13.69 -17.28 12.20
CA TRP A 48 -14.52 -16.50 13.11
C TRP A 48 -13.86 -16.50 14.50
N ARG A 49 -13.83 -15.34 15.16
CA ARG A 49 -13.43 -15.22 16.58
C ARG A 49 -14.61 -14.84 17.49
N GLY A 50 -15.82 -14.81 16.93
CA GLY A 50 -17.06 -14.40 17.58
C GLY A 50 -18.28 -14.93 16.82
N PRO A 51 -19.42 -14.21 16.81
CA PRO A 51 -20.59 -14.61 16.04
C PRO A 51 -20.25 -14.90 14.57
N ALA A 52 -20.91 -15.88 13.96
CA ALA A 52 -20.63 -16.29 12.58
C ALA A 52 -20.90 -15.17 11.54
N SER A 53 -21.67 -14.15 11.90
CA SER A 53 -21.89 -12.94 11.12
C SER A 53 -20.79 -11.89 11.26
N GLN A 54 -19.72 -12.14 12.04
CA GLN A 54 -18.65 -11.18 12.29
C GLN A 54 -17.27 -11.80 12.05
N MET A 55 -16.41 -11.03 11.38
CA MET A 55 -15.01 -11.38 11.15
C MET A 55 -14.16 -10.12 11.28
N ALA A 56 -12.94 -10.27 11.77
CA ALA A 56 -11.95 -9.21 11.80
C ALA A 56 -10.54 -9.79 11.62
N PHE A 57 -9.71 -9.06 10.90
CA PHE A 57 -8.30 -9.39 10.75
C PHE A 57 -7.43 -8.14 10.76
N GLN A 58 -6.15 -8.36 11.07
CA GLN A 58 -5.10 -7.37 10.88
C GLN A 58 -3.97 -8.02 10.09
N LEU A 59 -3.46 -7.29 9.11
CA LEU A 59 -2.39 -7.71 8.21
C LEU A 59 -1.29 -6.66 8.19
N LYS A 60 -0.04 -7.13 8.07
CA LYS A 60 1.12 -6.30 7.79
C LYS A 60 1.63 -6.66 6.41
N LEU A 61 1.76 -5.67 5.54
CA LEU A 61 2.41 -5.82 4.24
C LEU A 61 3.83 -5.28 4.36
N GLU A 62 4.81 -6.19 4.41
CA GLU A 62 6.22 -5.87 4.67
C GLU A 62 6.96 -5.38 3.42
N THR A 63 6.50 -5.78 2.22
CA THR A 63 7.23 -5.53 0.98
C THR A 63 6.99 -4.12 0.47
N VAL A 64 8.03 -3.30 0.52
CA VAL A 64 8.08 -2.01 -0.17
C VAL A 64 7.90 -2.23 -1.67
N THR A 65 7.00 -1.44 -2.27
CA THR A 65 6.61 -1.59 -3.67
C THR A 65 6.35 -0.20 -4.24
N TYR A 66 6.90 0.07 -5.43
CA TYR A 66 6.99 1.41 -6.03
C TYR A 66 6.05 1.59 -7.24
N TYR A 67 4.84 1.06 -7.16
CA TYR A 67 3.83 1.24 -8.20
C TYR A 67 2.45 1.57 -7.60
N PRO A 68 1.58 2.29 -8.34
CA PRO A 68 0.24 2.63 -7.86
C PRO A 68 -0.59 1.37 -7.60
N ARG A 69 -1.29 1.36 -6.47
CA ARG A 69 -2.12 0.24 -6.02
C ARG A 69 -3.42 0.72 -5.45
N TYR A 70 -4.41 -0.15 -5.45
CA TYR A 70 -5.58 0.03 -4.62
C TYR A 70 -5.96 -1.27 -3.94
N TYR A 71 -6.44 -1.12 -2.72
CA TYR A 71 -6.92 -2.21 -1.88
C TYR A 71 -8.41 -2.04 -1.65
N TYR A 72 -9.14 -3.13 -1.69
CA TYR A 72 -10.50 -3.17 -1.17
C TYR A 72 -10.77 -4.54 -0.57
N VAL A 73 -11.76 -4.57 0.32
CA VAL A 73 -12.22 -5.81 0.93
C VAL A 73 -13.45 -6.28 0.19
N ARG A 74 -13.52 -7.57 -0.13
CA ARG A 74 -14.72 -8.24 -0.60
C ARG A 74 -15.19 -9.25 0.42
N VAL A 75 -16.49 -9.27 0.68
CA VAL A 75 -17.14 -10.16 1.63
C VAL A 75 -18.07 -11.07 0.87
N THR A 76 -18.06 -12.36 1.21
CA THR A 76 -19.07 -13.32 0.76
C THR A 76 -19.77 -13.89 1.98
N GLN A 77 -21.09 -13.82 1.98
CA GLN A 77 -21.95 -14.42 3.00
C GLN A 77 -22.34 -15.85 2.59
N THR A 78 -22.80 -16.67 3.54
CA THR A 78 -23.15 -18.07 3.30
C THR A 78 -24.40 -18.24 2.43
N ASP A 79 -25.22 -17.19 2.33
CA ASP A 79 -26.39 -17.11 1.45
C ASP A 79 -26.05 -16.65 0.02
N GLY A 80 -24.76 -16.46 -0.28
CA GLY A 80 -24.27 -16.04 -1.59
C GLY A 80 -24.26 -14.52 -1.80
N GLN A 81 -24.76 -13.72 -0.85
CA GLN A 81 -24.71 -12.27 -0.94
C GLN A 81 -23.28 -11.75 -0.82
N LEU A 82 -23.03 -10.60 -1.48
CA LEU A 82 -21.72 -9.99 -1.59
C LEU A 82 -21.77 -8.54 -1.12
N ALA A 83 -20.68 -8.10 -0.49
CA ALA A 83 -20.43 -6.70 -0.20
C ALA A 83 -18.95 -6.38 -0.48
N TRP A 84 -18.64 -5.10 -0.72
CA TRP A 84 -17.27 -4.63 -0.86
C TRP A 84 -17.09 -3.26 -0.22
N SER A 85 -15.87 -2.99 0.25
CA SER A 85 -15.50 -1.66 0.70
C SER A 85 -15.25 -0.73 -0.48
N SER A 86 -15.24 0.58 -0.21
CA SER A 86 -14.59 1.52 -1.12
C SER A 86 -13.10 1.17 -1.28
N PRO A 87 -12.50 1.44 -2.46
CA PRO A 87 -11.06 1.26 -2.65
C PRO A 87 -10.26 2.30 -1.86
N VAL A 88 -9.13 1.87 -1.33
CA VAL A 88 -8.06 2.71 -0.77
C VAL A 88 -6.88 2.65 -1.72
N PHE A 89 -6.56 3.80 -2.32
CA PHE A 89 -5.46 3.98 -3.25
C PHE A 89 -4.17 4.29 -2.51
N ILE A 90 -3.09 3.72 -3.00
CA ILE A 90 -1.71 3.99 -2.59
C ILE A 90 -1.01 4.48 -3.84
N ASP A 91 -0.75 5.79 -3.89
CA ASP A 91 -0.17 6.46 -5.05
C ASP A 91 1.28 6.83 -4.75
N TYR A 92 2.19 6.20 -5.48
CA TYR A 92 3.60 6.56 -5.47
C TYR A 92 3.78 7.71 -6.47
N ARG A 93 3.59 8.95 -6.01
CA ARG A 93 3.92 10.12 -6.81
C ARG A 93 5.39 10.45 -6.61
N VAL A 94 6.19 10.23 -7.65
CA VAL A 94 7.45 10.96 -7.81
C VAL A 94 7.08 12.41 -8.12
N PRO A 95 7.48 13.40 -7.31
CA PRO A 95 7.27 14.80 -7.63
C PRO A 95 7.81 15.10 -9.04
N PRO A 96 7.08 15.83 -9.89
CA PRO A 96 7.51 16.12 -11.26
C PRO A 96 8.90 16.76 -11.36
N ASP A 97 9.31 17.50 -10.33
CA ASP A 97 10.62 18.14 -10.17
C ASP A 97 11.77 17.16 -9.84
N MET A 98 11.46 15.94 -9.38
CA MET A 98 12.45 14.88 -9.13
C MET A 98 12.91 14.14 -10.41
N TYR A 99 12.26 14.35 -11.56
CA TYR A 99 12.67 13.71 -12.83
C TYR A 99 14.03 14.20 -13.38
N TYR A 100 14.62 15.25 -12.80
CA TYR A 100 15.82 15.92 -13.33
C TYR A 100 17.07 15.83 -12.45
N TRP A 101 17.17 14.87 -11.52
CA TRP A 101 18.44 14.67 -10.83
C TRP A 101 19.48 14.05 -11.78
N GLN A 102 20.29 14.90 -12.42
CA GLN A 102 21.59 14.52 -12.93
C GLN A 102 22.59 14.63 -11.78
N PRO A 103 23.43 13.62 -11.51
CA PRO A 103 24.56 13.82 -10.62
C PRO A 103 25.38 14.99 -11.16
N ALA A 104 25.77 15.92 -10.30
CA ALA A 104 26.66 17.01 -10.68
C ALA A 104 27.85 16.41 -11.44
N PRO A 105 28.20 16.91 -12.65
CA PRO A 105 29.33 16.38 -13.38
C PRO A 105 30.54 16.46 -12.47
N ALA A 106 31.20 15.31 -12.24
CA ALA A 106 32.37 15.22 -11.39
C ALA A 106 33.34 16.34 -11.79
N GLY A 107 33.46 17.35 -10.92
CA GLY A 107 34.28 18.52 -11.18
C GLY A 107 35.68 18.04 -11.51
N ARG A 108 36.16 18.36 -12.72
CA ARG A 108 37.56 18.16 -13.09
C ARG A 108 38.42 18.80 -12.00
N SER A 109 39.22 18.00 -11.31
CA SER A 109 40.21 18.44 -10.34
C SER A 109 41.21 19.40 -11.01
N GLY A 110 40.95 20.70 -10.85
CA GLY A 110 41.71 21.78 -11.45
C GLY A 110 42.86 22.25 -10.58
N ARG A 111 44.02 21.60 -10.75
CA ARG A 111 45.37 22.17 -10.78
C ARG A 111 45.90 22.91 -9.53
N GLU A 112 46.74 22.17 -8.80
CA GLU A 112 47.79 22.61 -7.88
C GLU A 112 48.52 23.88 -8.39
N LYS A 113 48.41 24.99 -7.66
CA LYS A 113 49.28 26.15 -7.84
C LYS A 113 50.55 25.96 -7.00
N ARG A 114 51.58 25.40 -7.63
CA ARG A 114 52.97 25.63 -7.20
C ARG A 114 53.31 27.11 -7.40
N ARG A 115 53.73 27.80 -6.34
CA ARG A 115 54.67 28.92 -6.44
C ARG A 115 55.75 28.76 -5.38
N SER A 116 56.97 28.51 -5.88
CA SER A 116 58.23 28.59 -5.17
C SER A 116 58.99 29.80 -5.73
N LYS A 117 59.34 30.72 -4.83
CA LYS A 117 60.58 31.53 -4.71
C LYS A 117 60.27 32.85 -4.02
#